data_AF-A0A495IZ12-F1
#
_entry.id   AF-A0A495IZ12-F1
#
_cell.length_a   1.000
_cell.length_b   1.000
_cell.length_c   1.000
_cell.angle_alpha   90.00
_cell.angle_beta   90.00
_cell.angle_gamma   90.00
#
_symmetry.space_group_name_H-M   'P 1'
#
loop_
_entity.id
_entity.type
_entity.pdbx_description
1 polymer ?
#
loop_
_entity_poly.entity_id
_entity_poly.type
_entity_poly.pdbx_seq_one_letter_code
_entity_poly.pdbx_strand_id
1 'polypeptide(L)'
;MKKIISKFSTAIACAILVLAALVQPAKAQDMANMKNKTPEQRAQFQTGLMKGKLQLDTVQIVKVQAINLKYAQKMEPIIKGDDGKLKKYRAAMAIQKDKDEELKKVFSAEQYKQYQAFEAELKAKMKDKMGQH
;
A
#
# COMPACT_ATOMS: atom_id res chain seq x y z
N MET A 1 64.32 -27.76 -38.86
CA MET A 1 63.81 -27.98 -40.24
C MET A 1 62.32 -28.32 -40.18
N LYS A 2 61.53 -27.71 -41.07
CA LYS A 2 60.19 -28.08 -41.55
C LYS A 2 58.96 -27.92 -40.60
N LYS A 3 58.12 -26.98 -41.02
CA LYS A 3 56.70 -26.72 -40.68
C LYS A 3 55.86 -28.00 -40.82
N ILE A 4 54.69 -28.09 -40.14
CA ILE A 4 53.41 -28.50 -40.74
C ILE A 4 52.25 -27.99 -39.88
N ILE A 5 51.30 -27.37 -40.58
CA ILE A 5 50.00 -26.86 -40.15
C ILE A 5 49.04 -28.04 -39.98
N SER A 6 48.16 -28.00 -38.98
CA SER A 6 46.90 -28.75 -39.03
C SER A 6 45.78 -27.93 -38.42
N LYS A 7 44.83 -27.54 -39.27
CA LYS A 7 43.55 -26.94 -38.91
C LYS A 7 42.55 -28.07 -38.70
N PHE A 8 41.96 -28.14 -37.51
CA PHE A 8 40.70 -28.85 -37.25
C PHE A 8 39.82 -27.85 -36.46
N SER A 9 38.74 -27.36 -37.07
CA SER A 9 37.34 -27.72 -36.72
C SER A 9 37.13 -27.73 -35.20
N THR A 10 36.27 -26.92 -34.59
CA THR A 10 34.82 -26.87 -34.82
C THR A 10 34.27 -25.68 -34.04
N ALA A 11 33.35 -24.91 -34.62
CA ALA A 11 32.54 -23.94 -33.89
C ALA A 11 31.46 -24.67 -33.09
N ILE A 12 31.36 -24.46 -31.77
CA ILE A 12 30.12 -24.68 -31.01
C ILE A 12 30.00 -23.58 -29.95
N ALA A 13 28.96 -22.78 -30.12
CA ALA A 13 28.44 -21.84 -29.14
C ALA A 13 27.75 -22.60 -28.00
N CYS A 14 27.98 -22.19 -26.75
CA CYS A 14 27.05 -22.44 -25.65
C CYS A 14 26.78 -21.14 -24.91
N ALA A 15 25.52 -20.74 -25.03
CA ALA A 15 24.87 -19.61 -24.42
C ALA A 15 25.12 -19.56 -22.90
N ILE A 16 25.66 -18.44 -22.42
CA ILE A 16 25.61 -18.09 -21.01
C ILE A 16 24.23 -17.51 -20.75
N LEU A 17 23.36 -18.37 -20.21
CA LEU A 17 22.12 -18.05 -19.52
C LEU A 17 22.43 -17.12 -18.34
N VAL A 18 22.25 -15.81 -18.51
CA VAL A 18 22.17 -14.89 -17.38
C VAL A 18 20.72 -14.82 -16.93
N LEU A 19 20.44 -15.50 -15.82
CA LEU A 19 19.26 -15.34 -15.00
C LEU A 19 19.09 -13.86 -14.61
N ALA A 20 18.19 -13.15 -15.28
CA ALA A 20 17.65 -11.87 -14.83
C ALA A 20 16.13 -11.98 -14.70
N ALA A 21 15.66 -12.92 -13.88
CA ALA A 21 14.29 -12.96 -13.39
C ALA A 21 14.31 -12.80 -11.87
N LEU A 22 13.28 -12.15 -11.33
CA LEU A 22 13.02 -11.83 -9.92
C LEU A 22 13.41 -10.42 -9.44
N VAL A 23 13.04 -9.39 -10.19
CA VAL A 23 12.51 -8.17 -9.56
C VAL A 23 11.06 -8.05 -9.97
N GLN A 24 10.19 -8.79 -9.28
CA GLN A 24 8.75 -8.60 -9.43
C GLN A 24 8.35 -7.31 -8.73
N PRO A 25 7.67 -6.35 -9.39
CA PRO A 25 7.01 -5.24 -8.72
C PRO A 25 5.73 -5.74 -8.02
N ALA A 26 5.87 -6.67 -7.08
CA ALA A 26 4.80 -6.96 -6.14
C ALA A 26 4.74 -5.77 -5.18
N LYS A 27 3.74 -4.88 -5.30
CA LYS A 27 3.14 -3.99 -4.24
C LYS A 27 2.16 -2.93 -4.78
N ALA A 28 1.80 -2.92 -6.07
CA ALA A 28 0.78 -1.97 -6.58
C ALA A 28 -0.64 -2.56 -6.64
N GLN A 29 -0.79 -3.86 -6.94
CA GLN A 29 -2.11 -4.51 -7.12
C GLN A 29 -2.87 -4.74 -5.80
N ASP A 30 -2.17 -4.79 -4.66
CA ASP A 30 -2.78 -4.98 -3.34
C ASP A 30 -3.64 -3.79 -2.87
N MET A 31 -3.45 -2.61 -3.46
CA MET A 31 -4.19 -1.39 -3.07
C MET A 31 -5.63 -1.37 -3.57
N ALA A 32 -5.93 -2.08 -4.67
CA ALA A 32 -7.15 -1.87 -5.43
C ALA A 32 -8.38 -2.63 -4.91
N ASN A 33 -8.20 -3.70 -4.14
CA ASN A 33 -9.32 -4.56 -3.75
C ASN A 33 -9.60 -4.57 -2.25
N MET A 34 -10.04 -3.42 -1.72
CA MET A 34 -10.43 -3.28 -0.32
C MET A 34 -11.71 -4.05 0.04
N LYS A 35 -12.55 -4.39 -0.96
CA LYS A 35 -13.76 -5.20 -0.78
C LYS A 35 -13.48 -6.65 -0.36
N ASN A 36 -12.38 -7.22 -0.86
CA ASN A 36 -12.05 -8.63 -0.60
C ASN A 36 -11.16 -8.82 0.62
N LYS A 37 -10.71 -7.74 1.28
CA LYS A 37 -9.89 -7.81 2.49
C LYS A 37 -10.75 -7.82 3.75
N THR A 38 -10.32 -8.56 4.76
CA THR A 38 -10.96 -8.49 6.08
C THR A 38 -10.63 -7.16 6.78
N PRO A 39 -11.41 -6.75 7.81
CA PRO A 39 -11.08 -5.59 8.63
C PRO A 39 -9.65 -5.62 9.19
N GLU A 40 -9.18 -6.78 9.64
CA GLU A 40 -7.84 -6.99 10.22
C GLU A 40 -6.76 -6.74 9.18
N GLN A 41 -6.92 -7.29 7.97
CA GLN A 41 -5.97 -7.08 6.88
C GLN A 41 -5.90 -5.60 6.47
N ARG A 42 -7.06 -4.92 6.41
CA ARG A 42 -7.10 -3.47 6.12
C ARG A 42 -6.45 -2.64 7.22
N ALA A 43 -6.63 -3.04 8.48
CA ALA A 43 -6.00 -2.37 9.61
C ALA A 43 -4.49 -2.54 9.59
N GLN A 44 -4.00 -3.78 9.42
CA GLN A 44 -2.56 -4.08 9.28
C GLN A 44 -1.93 -3.29 8.13
N PHE A 45 -2.61 -3.23 6.99
CA PHE A 45 -2.14 -2.48 5.83
C PHE A 45 -2.01 -0.98 6.13
N GLN A 46 -3.04 -0.37 6.70
CA GLN A 46 -3.02 1.06 7.08
C GLN A 46 -1.93 1.36 8.11
N THR A 47 -1.79 0.52 9.13
CA THR A 47 -0.74 0.67 10.14
C THR A 47 0.65 0.54 9.53
N GLY A 48 0.86 -0.39 8.59
CA GLY A 48 2.13 -0.53 7.87
C GLY A 48 2.49 0.74 7.07
N LEU A 49 1.52 1.33 6.38
CA LEU A 49 1.72 2.61 5.69
C LEU A 49 2.06 3.75 6.67
N MET A 50 1.30 3.88 7.75
CA MET A 50 1.52 4.93 8.76
C MET A 50 2.87 4.75 9.46
N LYS A 51 3.26 3.52 9.79
CA LYS A 51 4.58 3.20 10.36
C LYS A 51 5.71 3.76 9.49
N GLY A 52 5.68 3.47 8.18
CA GLY A 52 6.73 3.92 7.27
C GLY A 52 6.71 5.43 7.02
N LYS A 53 5.52 6.03 6.89
CA LYS A 53 5.37 7.46 6.59
C LYS A 53 5.66 8.36 7.78
N LEU A 54 5.28 7.94 8.98
CA LEU A 54 5.33 8.75 10.21
C LEU A 54 6.42 8.31 11.17
N GLN A 55 7.20 7.27 10.80
CA GLN A 55 8.27 6.71 11.62
C GLN A 55 7.79 6.37 13.03
N LEU A 56 6.63 5.69 13.12
CA LEU A 56 5.98 5.38 14.39
C LEU A 56 6.86 4.46 15.25
N ASP A 57 6.94 4.76 16.54
CA ASP A 57 7.56 3.85 17.52
C ASP A 57 6.67 2.63 17.83
N THR A 58 7.22 1.66 18.56
CA THR A 58 6.52 0.41 18.90
C THR A 58 5.22 0.64 19.67
N VAL A 59 5.18 1.61 20.59
CA VAL A 59 3.99 1.92 21.40
C VAL A 59 2.92 2.56 20.52
N GLN A 60 3.31 3.47 19.64
CA GLN A 60 2.44 4.11 18.67
C GLN A 60 1.87 3.10 17.67
N ILE A 61 2.69 2.17 17.17
CA ILE A 61 2.24 1.11 16.25
C ILE A 61 1.09 0.29 16.86
N VAL A 62 1.22 -0.12 18.13
CA VAL A 62 0.16 -0.89 18.81
C VAL A 62 -1.13 -0.08 18.93
N LYS A 63 -1.05 1.18 19.35
CA LYS A 63 -2.22 2.08 19.47
C LYS A 63 -2.87 2.33 18.12
N VAL A 64 -2.07 2.63 17.09
CA VAL A 64 -2.54 2.87 15.72
C VAL A 64 -3.19 1.62 15.13
N GLN A 65 -2.63 0.43 15.37
CA GLN A 65 -3.23 -0.82 14.92
C GLN A 65 -4.62 -1.04 15.54
N ALA A 66 -4.77 -0.80 16.84
CA ALA A 66 -6.04 -0.93 17.53
C ALA A 66 -7.09 0.06 17.00
N ILE A 67 -6.70 1.33 16.80
CA ILE A 67 -7.56 2.35 16.20
C ILE A 67 -7.95 1.94 14.78
N ASN A 68 -6.98 1.58 13.93
CA ASN A 68 -7.24 1.17 12.55
C ASN A 68 -8.15 -0.05 12.47
N LEU A 69 -8.04 -1.02 13.39
CA LEU A 69 -8.92 -2.18 13.45
C LEU A 69 -10.36 -1.77 13.81
N LYS A 70 -10.54 -0.98 14.87
CA LYS A 70 -11.85 -0.45 15.28
C LYS A 70 -12.55 0.24 14.12
N TYR A 71 -11.84 1.10 13.39
CA TYR A 71 -12.42 1.85 12.27
C TYR A 71 -12.57 1.00 11.00
N ALA A 72 -11.72 0.00 10.77
CA ALA A 72 -11.90 -0.96 9.68
C ALA A 72 -13.14 -1.84 9.89
N GLN A 73 -13.49 -2.17 11.13
CA GLN A 73 -14.72 -2.87 11.49
C GLN A 73 -15.96 -1.99 11.28
N LYS A 74 -15.91 -0.72 11.71
CA LYS A 74 -17.00 0.25 11.43
C LYS A 74 -17.22 0.47 9.92
N MET A 75 -16.15 0.41 9.13
CA MET A 75 -16.21 0.58 7.67
C MET A 75 -16.73 -0.67 6.93
N GLU A 76 -16.65 -1.85 7.54
CA GLU A 76 -17.05 -3.13 6.94
C GLU A 76 -18.48 -3.13 6.37
N PRO A 77 -19.54 -2.73 7.11
CA PRO A 77 -20.89 -2.70 6.57
C PRO A 77 -21.06 -1.71 5.41
N ILE A 78 -20.29 -0.61 5.37
CA ILE A 78 -20.33 0.36 4.26
C ILE A 78 -19.70 -0.23 3.01
N ILE A 79 -18.60 -0.96 3.16
CA ILE A 79 -17.89 -1.61 2.04
C ILE A 79 -18.75 -2.75 1.45
N LYS A 80 -19.33 -3.58 2.32
CA LYS A 80 -20.12 -4.76 1.94
C LYS A 80 -21.59 -4.46 1.59
N GLY A 81 -22.15 -3.36 2.08
CA GLY A 81 -23.52 -2.96 1.80
C GLY A 81 -23.75 -2.66 0.31
N ASP A 82 -24.99 -2.41 -0.05
CA ASP A 82 -25.48 -2.15 -1.40
C ASP A 82 -25.83 -0.67 -1.65
N ASP A 83 -25.70 0.18 -0.61
CA ASP A 83 -25.89 1.63 -0.69
C ASP A 83 -25.20 2.28 -1.89
N GLY A 84 -25.84 3.32 -2.44
CA GLY A 84 -25.29 4.12 -3.53
C GLY A 84 -23.96 4.78 -3.19
N LYS A 85 -23.12 5.00 -4.22
CA LYS A 85 -21.74 5.52 -4.08
C LYS A 85 -21.65 6.78 -3.20
N LEU A 86 -22.57 7.73 -3.39
CA LEU A 86 -22.59 8.99 -2.63
C LEU A 86 -22.90 8.79 -1.14
N LYS A 87 -23.84 7.89 -0.81
CA LYS A 87 -24.20 7.58 0.57
C LYS A 87 -23.03 6.89 1.28
N LYS A 88 -22.41 5.90 0.63
CA LYS A 88 -21.19 5.24 1.14
C LYS A 88 -20.05 6.22 1.36
N TYR A 89 -19.83 7.15 0.42
CA TYR A 89 -18.80 8.18 0.56
C TYR A 89 -19.03 9.05 1.80
N ARG A 90 -20.26 9.57 2.00
CA ARG A 90 -20.59 10.39 3.17
C ARG A 90 -20.39 9.62 4.48
N ALA A 91 -20.84 8.36 4.53
CA ALA A 91 -20.68 7.51 5.71
C ALA A 91 -19.19 7.23 6.00
N ALA A 92 -18.40 6.94 4.96
CA ALA A 92 -16.96 6.73 5.09
C ALA A 92 -16.22 7.98 5.58
N MET A 93 -16.63 9.18 5.11
CA MET A 93 -16.04 10.45 5.55
C MET A 93 -16.30 10.73 7.04
N ALA A 94 -17.49 10.41 7.55
CA ALA A 94 -17.80 10.54 8.97
C ALA A 94 -16.91 9.62 9.83
N ILE A 95 -16.80 8.35 9.43
CA ILE A 95 -15.92 7.37 10.09
C ILE A 95 -14.46 7.80 10.04
N GLN A 96 -14.00 8.36 8.91
CA GLN A 96 -12.64 8.85 8.77
C GLN A 96 -12.36 10.00 9.74
N LYS A 97 -13.27 10.98 9.86
CA LYS A 97 -13.12 12.10 10.79
C LYS A 97 -12.95 11.61 12.24
N ASP A 98 -13.81 10.70 12.69
CA ASP A 98 -13.72 10.12 14.03
C ASP A 98 -12.38 9.39 14.25
N LYS A 99 -11.89 8.68 13.23
CA LYS A 99 -10.58 8.01 13.27
C LYS A 99 -9.45 9.02 13.42
N ASP A 100 -9.49 10.14 12.69
CA ASP A 100 -8.44 11.16 12.72
C ASP A 100 -8.33 11.82 14.11
N GLU A 101 -9.47 12.03 14.78
CA GLU A 101 -9.51 12.56 16.15
C GLU A 101 -8.87 11.60 17.17
N GLU A 102 -9.00 10.29 16.98
CA GLU A 102 -8.32 9.30 17.82
C GLU A 102 -6.83 9.18 17.49
N LEU A 103 -6.47 9.14 16.20
CA LEU A 103 -5.07 9.07 15.75
C LEU A 103 -4.25 10.29 16.19
N LYS A 104 -4.85 11.49 16.16
CA LYS A 104 -4.22 12.73 16.62
C LYS A 104 -3.70 12.63 18.05
N LYS A 105 -4.37 11.88 18.93
CA LYS A 105 -3.98 11.70 20.33
C LYS A 105 -2.77 10.77 20.52
N VAL A 106 -2.40 10.02 19.48
CA VAL A 106 -1.28 9.06 19.50
C VAL A 106 0.00 9.69 18.92
N PHE A 107 -0.15 10.62 17.99
CA PHE A 107 0.97 11.22 17.27
C PHE A 107 1.58 12.41 17.98
N SER A 108 2.88 12.64 17.75
CA SER A 108 3.49 13.93 18.03
C SER A 108 2.95 15.01 17.09
N ALA A 109 3.21 16.28 17.39
CA ALA A 109 2.80 17.39 16.52
C ALA A 109 3.39 17.27 15.10
N GLU A 110 4.65 16.82 14.98
CA GLU A 110 5.32 16.64 13.69
C GLU A 110 4.72 15.47 12.90
N GLN A 111 4.52 14.33 13.55
CA GLN A 111 3.88 13.15 12.94
C GLN A 111 2.46 13.47 12.50
N TYR A 112 1.70 14.23 13.29
CA TYR A 112 0.36 14.65 12.91
C TYR A 112 0.38 15.57 11.68
N LYS A 113 1.34 16.49 11.57
CA LYS A 113 1.50 17.32 10.36
C LYS A 113 1.79 16.48 9.11
N GLN A 114 2.67 15.47 9.24
CA GLN A 114 2.96 14.52 8.16
C GLN A 114 1.73 13.69 7.79
N TYR A 115 0.95 13.26 8.78
CA TYR A 115 -0.31 12.55 8.58
C TYR A 115 -1.32 13.39 7.78
N GLN A 116 -1.52 14.65 8.17
CA GLN A 116 -2.43 15.57 7.45
C GLN A 116 -2.01 15.78 5.99
N ALA A 117 -0.71 15.91 5.73
CA ALA A 117 -0.18 16.03 4.37
C ALA A 117 -0.45 14.77 3.54
N PHE A 118 -0.23 13.59 4.14
CA PHE A 118 -0.53 12.31 3.52
C PHE A 118 -2.02 12.15 3.20
N GLU A 119 -2.92 12.52 4.12
CA GLU A 119 -4.37 12.49 3.85
C GLU A 119 -4.80 13.45 2.75
N ALA A 120 -4.21 14.65 2.70
CA ALA A 120 -4.48 15.61 1.64
C ALA A 120 -4.06 15.06 0.26
N GLU A 121 -2.91 14.40 0.17
CA GLU A 121 -2.45 13.73 -1.05
C GLU A 121 -3.42 12.63 -1.49
N LEU A 122 -3.86 11.78 -0.56
CA LEU A 122 -4.85 10.73 -0.85
C LEU A 122 -6.17 11.32 -1.35
N LYS A 123 -6.65 12.38 -0.70
CA LYS A 123 -7.89 13.07 -1.09
C LYS A 123 -7.78 13.70 -2.48
N ALA A 124 -6.64 14.30 -2.81
CA ALA A 124 -6.39 14.85 -4.14
C ALA A 124 -6.42 13.74 -5.21
N LYS A 125 -5.74 12.62 -4.98
CA LYS A 125 -5.77 11.45 -5.89
C LYS A 125 -7.16 10.85 -6.06
N MET A 126 -7.98 10.84 -5.00
CA MET A 126 -9.37 10.40 -5.10
C MET A 126 -10.23 11.35 -5.94
N LYS A 127 -10.08 12.66 -5.75
CA LYS A 127 -10.81 13.66 -6.55
C LYS A 127 -10.46 13.57 -8.03
N ASP A 128 -9.17 13.45 -8.35
CA ASP A 128 -8.69 13.30 -9.72
C ASP A 128 -9.34 12.08 -10.41
N LYS A 129 -9.35 10.93 -9.74
CA LYS A 129 -10.04 9.72 -10.24
C LYS A 129 -11.56 9.87 -10.39
N MET A 130 -12.19 10.73 -9.59
CA MET A 130 -13.63 10.98 -9.71
C MET A 130 -13.98 12.00 -10.78
N GLY A 131 -13.06 12.89 -11.16
CA GLY A 131 -13.26 13.90 -12.21
C GLY A 131 -12.87 13.45 -13.62
N GLN A 132 -12.19 12.31 -13.75
CA GLN A 132 -11.83 11.70 -15.05
C GLN A 132 -12.93 10.78 -15.63
N HIS A 133 -14.14 10.80 -15.06
CA HIS A 133 -15.32 10.06 -15.51
C HIS A 133 -16.51 10.99 -15.65
#